data_AF-A0A926QL47-F1
#
_entry.id   AF-A0A926QL47-F1
#
_cell.length_a   1.000
_cell.length_b   1.000
_cell.length_c   1.000
_cell.angle_alpha   90.00
_cell.angle_beta   90.00
_cell.angle_gamma   90.00
#
_symmetry.space_group_name_H-M   'P 1'
#
loop_
_entity.id
_entity.type
_entity.pdbx_description
1 polymer ?
#
loop_
_entity_poly.entity_id
_entity_poly.type
_entity_poly.pdbx_seq_one_letter_code
_entity_poly.pdbx_strand_id
1 'polypeptide(L)'
;MSTEQANTGTRNFTLSDDIFRQPGLDIYSQMVFIILRSFSSESGLPELSDIAKLGRMNEKQTMKALQSLVELKILPHKLFRRMVGDFQDDRLSWAAKGLLIFCKENPQIHMHDLLELAGESGEDEHSIRKALRELSQYGYLEEYPEWRQIAN
;
A
#
# COMPACT_ATOMS: atom_id res chain seq x y z
N MET A 1 2.76 -44.91 20.33
CA MET A 1 3.36 -43.56 20.27
C MET A 1 3.80 -43.35 18.83
N SER A 2 3.02 -42.59 18.07
CA SER A 2 3.26 -42.35 16.65
C SER A 2 3.86 -40.96 16.51
N THR A 3 5.16 -40.87 16.23
CA THR A 3 5.81 -39.63 15.83
C THR A 3 5.36 -39.30 14.41
N GLU A 4 4.37 -38.43 14.30
CA GLU A 4 4.09 -37.70 13.07
C GLU A 4 5.27 -36.76 12.81
N GLN A 5 6.23 -37.23 12.01
CA GLN A 5 7.16 -36.35 11.32
C GLN A 5 6.33 -35.51 10.36
N ALA A 6 5.99 -34.29 10.78
CA ALA A 6 5.56 -33.23 9.90
C ALA A 6 6.72 -32.95 8.93
N ASN A 7 6.68 -33.65 7.80
CA ASN A 7 7.51 -33.40 6.65
C ASN A 7 7.17 -31.98 6.20
N THR A 8 7.98 -31.01 6.62
CA THR A 8 7.91 -29.60 6.25
C THR A 8 8.24 -29.56 4.77
N GLY A 9 7.21 -29.79 3.94
CA GLY A 9 7.33 -29.90 2.50
C GLY A 9 8.05 -28.67 1.98
N THR A 10 9.21 -28.91 1.35
CA THR A 10 9.99 -27.88 0.66
C THR A 10 9.06 -27.22 -0.37
N ARG A 11 8.59 -26.01 -0.04
CA ARG A 11 7.69 -25.24 -0.90
C ARG A 11 8.51 -24.72 -2.07
N ASN A 12 8.40 -25.40 -3.20
CA ASN A 12 9.06 -24.99 -4.43
C ASN A 12 8.18 -23.93 -5.12
N PHE A 13 8.68 -22.70 -5.20
CA PHE A 13 8.10 -21.67 -6.05
C PHE A 13 9.13 -21.27 -7.10
N THR A 14 8.68 -21.09 -8.34
CA THR A 14 9.54 -20.68 -9.44
C THR A 14 9.54 -19.15 -9.50
N LEU A 15 10.71 -18.54 -9.35
CA LEU A 15 10.90 -17.11 -9.50
C LEU A 15 11.56 -16.84 -10.85
N SER A 16 11.04 -15.89 -11.63
CA SER A 16 11.76 -15.44 -12.82
C SER A 16 13.00 -14.66 -12.40
N ASP A 17 14.11 -14.85 -13.11
CA ASP A 17 15.36 -14.13 -12.89
C ASP A 17 15.24 -12.62 -13.19
N ASP A 18 14.17 -12.21 -13.88
CA ASP A 18 13.93 -10.82 -14.29
C ASP A 18 13.93 -9.85 -13.10
N ILE A 19 13.44 -10.28 -11.93
CA ILE A 19 13.40 -9.42 -10.74
C ILE A 19 14.78 -9.01 -10.27
N PHE A 20 15.79 -9.89 -10.38
CA PHE A 20 17.16 -9.59 -9.98
C PHE A 20 17.87 -8.67 -10.96
N ARG A 21 17.33 -8.54 -12.18
CA ARG A 21 17.89 -7.70 -13.25
C ARG A 21 17.18 -6.36 -13.40
N GLN A 22 16.10 -6.15 -12.65
CA GLN A 22 15.30 -4.92 -12.71
C GLN A 22 16.13 -3.71 -12.22
N PRO A 23 16.39 -2.70 -13.08
CA PRO A 23 17.10 -1.51 -12.66
C PRO A 23 16.34 -0.75 -11.56
N GLY A 24 17.08 -0.24 -10.57
CA GLY A 24 16.51 0.52 -9.45
C GLY A 24 15.93 -0.34 -8.32
N LEU A 25 15.98 -1.67 -8.44
CA LEU A 25 15.51 -2.58 -7.40
C LEU A 25 16.65 -2.97 -6.45
N ASP A 26 16.57 -2.54 -5.20
CA ASP A 26 17.56 -2.90 -4.18
C ASP A 26 17.33 -4.32 -3.61
N ILE A 27 18.29 -4.78 -2.80
CA ILE A 27 18.23 -6.13 -2.21
C ILE A 27 17.03 -6.31 -1.27
N TYR A 28 16.58 -5.25 -0.59
CA TYR A 28 15.41 -5.31 0.29
C TYR A 28 14.13 -5.48 -0.51
N SER A 29 13.98 -4.73 -1.61
CA SER A 29 12.83 -4.83 -2.53
C SER A 29 12.78 -6.20 -3.21
N GLN A 30 13.92 -6.74 -3.63
CA GLN A 30 14.03 -8.10 -4.13
C GLN A 30 13.58 -9.13 -3.08
N MET A 31 14.05 -9.01 -1.85
CA MET A 31 13.70 -9.92 -0.76
C MET A 31 12.21 -9.86 -0.43
N VAL A 32 11.63 -8.67 -0.33
CA VAL A 32 10.19 -8.49 -0.11
C VAL A 32 9.39 -9.13 -1.25
N PHE A 33 9.80 -8.94 -2.51
CA PHE A 33 9.14 -9.59 -3.64
C PHE A 33 9.18 -11.12 -3.55
N ILE A 34 10.33 -11.70 -3.21
CA ILE A 34 10.50 -13.15 -3.02
C ILE A 34 9.57 -13.67 -1.93
N ILE A 35 9.55 -12.98 -0.78
CA ILE A 35 8.67 -13.33 0.34
C ILE A 35 7.23 -13.32 -0.13
N LEU A 36 6.74 -12.24 -0.76
CA LEU A 36 5.34 -12.17 -1.21
C LEU A 36 4.98 -13.23 -2.25
N ARG A 37 5.91 -13.61 -3.12
CA ARG A 37 5.71 -14.72 -4.07
C ARG A 37 5.55 -16.06 -3.36
N SER A 38 6.23 -16.27 -2.24
CA SER A 38 6.08 -17.49 -1.44
C SER A 38 4.71 -17.61 -0.75
N PHE A 39 3.99 -16.50 -0.54
CA PHE A 39 2.64 -16.46 0.03
C PHE A 39 1.52 -16.40 -1.02
N SER A 40 1.83 -16.33 -2.32
CA SER A 40 0.82 -16.16 -3.37
C SER A 40 -0.17 -17.33 -3.49
N SER A 41 0.15 -18.49 -2.92
CA SER A 41 -0.70 -19.67 -2.85
C SER A 41 -1.46 -19.84 -1.53
N GLU A 42 -1.20 -19.01 -0.52
CA GLU A 42 -1.81 -19.10 0.81
C GLU A 42 -2.97 -18.11 0.98
N SER A 43 -3.94 -18.47 1.82
CA SER A 43 -5.19 -17.74 2.06
C SER A 43 -5.02 -16.37 2.74
N GLY A 44 -3.78 -15.93 2.99
CA GLY A 44 -3.48 -14.69 3.71
C GLY A 44 -2.15 -14.11 3.29
N LEU A 45 -2.12 -12.79 3.08
CA LEU A 45 -0.88 -12.04 2.93
C LEU A 45 -0.23 -11.89 4.31
N PRO A 46 1.11 -11.99 4.42
CA PRO A 46 1.80 -11.78 5.68
C PRO A 46 1.68 -10.32 6.13
N GLU A 47 1.69 -10.10 7.44
CA GLU A 47 1.77 -8.76 8.01
C GLU A 47 3.14 -8.12 7.74
N LEU A 48 3.21 -6.79 7.80
CA LEU A 48 4.47 -6.05 7.60
C LEU A 48 5.60 -6.54 8.52
N SER A 49 5.27 -6.83 9.78
CA SER A 49 6.21 -7.30 10.80
C SER A 49 6.78 -8.69 10.48
N ASP A 50 5.99 -9.56 9.85
CA ASP A 50 6.43 -10.91 9.46
C ASP A 50 7.33 -10.87 8.23
N ILE A 51 7.02 -10.01 7.27
CA ILE A 51 7.90 -9.76 6.12
C ILE A 51 9.25 -9.21 6.60
N ALA A 52 9.23 -8.28 7.57
CA ALA A 52 10.44 -7.73 8.16
C ALA A 52 11.32 -8.84 8.77
N LYS A 53 10.71 -9.72 9.59
CA LYS A 53 11.41 -10.87 10.20
C LYS A 53 11.97 -11.83 9.14
N LEU A 54 11.15 -12.26 8.17
CA LEU A 54 11.54 -13.20 7.12
C LEU A 54 12.66 -12.63 6.24
N GLY A 55 12.58 -11.34 5.94
CA GLY A 55 13.57 -10.63 5.14
C GLY A 55 14.81 -10.16 5.91
N ARG A 56 14.88 -10.43 7.23
CA ARG A 56 15.93 -9.97 8.13
C ARG A 56 16.17 -8.46 8.04
N MET A 57 15.08 -7.71 8.02
CA MET A 57 15.05 -6.25 7.93
C MET A 57 14.12 -5.66 9.00
N ASN A 58 14.19 -4.36 9.23
CA ASN A 58 13.23 -3.67 10.10
C ASN A 58 11.99 -3.21 9.31
N GLU A 59 10.90 -2.88 10.00
CA GLU A 59 9.64 -2.48 9.36
C GLU A 59 9.77 -1.24 8.46
N LYS A 60 10.67 -0.29 8.79
CA LYS A 60 10.91 0.87 7.93
C LYS A 60 11.56 0.49 6.60
N GLN A 61 12.48 -0.47 6.63
CA GLN A 61 13.10 -1.03 5.42
C GLN A 61 12.06 -1.81 4.60
N THR A 62 11.23 -2.61 5.26
CA THR A 62 10.12 -3.32 4.60
C THR A 62 9.15 -2.34 3.93
N MET A 63 8.78 -1.26 4.62
CA MET A 63 7.90 -0.22 4.09
C MET A 63 8.48 0.41 2.83
N LYS A 64 9.74 0.85 2.88
CA LYS A 64 10.43 1.44 1.72
C LYS A 64 10.56 0.45 0.55
N ALA A 65 10.83 -0.81 0.84
CA ALA A 65 10.89 -1.86 -0.16
C ALA A 65 9.53 -2.08 -0.84
N LEU A 66 8.44 -2.13 -0.07
CA LEU A 66 7.08 -2.19 -0.61
C LEU A 66 6.74 -0.95 -1.45
N GLN A 67 7.11 0.24 -1.00
CA GLN A 67 6.90 1.49 -1.77
C GLN A 67 7.64 1.45 -3.10
N SER A 68 8.93 1.06 -3.10
CA SER A 68 9.76 0.95 -4.31
C SER A 68 9.17 -0.04 -5.31
N LEU A 69 8.67 -1.18 -4.84
CA LEU A 69 8.01 -2.18 -5.68
C LEU A 69 6.72 -1.63 -6.35
N VAL A 70 5.98 -0.76 -5.67
CA VAL A 70 4.78 -0.11 -6.24
C VAL A 70 5.17 0.96 -7.25
N GLU A 71 6.17 1.79 -6.93
CA GLU A 71 6.67 2.86 -7.82
C GLU A 71 7.20 2.30 -9.15
N LEU A 72 7.89 1.16 -9.08
CA LEU A 72 8.37 0.41 -10.25
C LEU A 72 7.26 -0.41 -10.95
N LYS A 73 6.01 -0.31 -10.49
CA LYS A 73 4.84 -1.03 -11.02
C LYS A 73 4.97 -2.55 -10.99
N ILE A 74 5.81 -3.07 -10.10
CA ILE A 74 5.98 -4.51 -9.87
C ILE A 74 4.86 -5.04 -8.98
N LEU A 75 4.42 -4.23 -8.01
CA LEU A 75 3.25 -4.50 -7.17
C LEU A 75 2.13 -3.47 -7.44
N PRO A 76 0.86 -3.90 -7.40
CA PRO A 76 -0.27 -2.97 -7.54
C PRO A 76 -0.47 -2.15 -6.26
N HIS A 77 -0.90 -0.89 -6.41
CA HIS A 77 -1.22 0.00 -5.28
C HIS A 77 -2.21 -0.63 -4.30
N LYS A 78 -3.22 -1.34 -4.80
CA LYS A 78 -4.21 -2.05 -3.97
C LYS A 78 -3.61 -3.05 -2.99
N LEU A 79 -2.59 -3.81 -3.43
CA LEU A 79 -1.91 -4.78 -2.57
C LEU A 79 -1.14 -4.07 -1.46
N PHE A 80 -0.41 -3.02 -1.81
CA PHE A 80 0.30 -2.19 -0.85
C PHE A 80 -0.63 -1.62 0.22
N ARG A 81 -1.74 -0.99 -0.19
CA ARG A 81 -2.73 -0.42 0.74
C ARG A 81 -3.27 -1.46 1.72
N ARG A 82 -3.55 -2.67 1.23
CA ARG A 82 -4.03 -3.77 2.07
C ARG A 82 -3.02 -4.22 3.13
N MET A 83 -1.73 -4.16 2.82
CA MET A 83 -0.67 -4.63 3.71
C MET A 83 -0.21 -3.56 4.71
N VAL A 84 -0.17 -2.31 4.27
CA VAL A 84 0.33 -1.17 5.07
C VAL A 84 -0.80 -0.54 5.88
N GLY A 85 -2.01 -0.51 5.34
CA GLY A 85 -3.12 0.26 5.91
C GLY A 85 -2.98 1.75 5.62
N ASP A 86 -4.09 2.49 5.75
CA ASP A 86 -4.17 3.88 5.31
C ASP A 86 -3.26 4.82 6.13
N PHE A 87 -3.14 4.58 7.44
CA PHE A 87 -2.43 5.48 8.36
C PHE A 87 -0.92 5.30 8.36
N GLN A 88 -0.43 4.11 8.01
CA GLN A 88 1.01 3.82 8.01
C GLN A 88 1.67 4.16 6.65
N ASP A 89 0.90 4.58 5.65
CA ASP A 89 1.48 5.05 4.38
C ASP A 89 2.09 6.44 4.58
N ASP A 90 3.42 6.48 4.71
CA ASP A 90 4.18 7.73 4.85
C ASP A 90 4.19 8.60 3.57
N ARG A 91 3.66 8.09 2.45
CA ARG A 91 3.53 8.88 1.21
C ARG A 91 2.35 9.85 1.23
N LEU A 92 1.36 9.60 2.10
CA LEU A 92 0.20 10.46 2.27
C LEU A 92 0.46 11.50 3.36
N SER A 93 0.14 12.77 3.05
CA SER A 93 0.05 13.81 4.07
C SER A 93 -1.04 13.52 5.10
N TRP A 94 -0.96 14.17 6.26
CA TRP A 94 -2.02 14.10 7.27
C TRP A 94 -3.38 14.57 6.73
N ALA A 95 -3.40 15.63 5.92
CA ALA A 95 -4.60 16.11 5.25
C ALA A 95 -5.20 15.04 4.32
N ALA A 96 -4.37 14.37 3.51
CA ALA A 96 -4.83 13.28 2.65
C ALA A 96 -5.37 12.07 3.45
N LYS A 97 -4.73 11.70 4.57
CA LYS A 97 -5.22 10.63 5.46
C LYS A 97 -6.56 11.00 6.10
N GLY A 98 -6.67 12.22 6.62
CA GLY A 98 -7.90 12.74 7.21
C GLY A 98 -9.05 12.76 6.20
N LEU A 99 -8.77 13.33 5.02
CA LEU A 99 -9.71 13.35 3.92
C LEU A 99 -10.15 11.94 3.53
N LEU A 100 -9.22 10.99 3.40
CA LEU A 100 -9.52 9.58 3.06
C LEU A 100 -10.52 8.92 4.02
N ILE A 101 -10.36 9.14 5.33
CA ILE A 101 -11.28 8.60 6.35
C ILE A 101 -12.66 9.22 6.17
N PHE A 102 -12.68 10.54 6.05
CA PHE A 102 -13.91 11.28 5.83
C PHE A 102 -14.63 10.81 4.55
N CYS A 103 -13.88 10.43 3.50
CA CYS A 103 -14.46 9.85 2.29
C CYS A 103 -15.19 8.55 2.54
N LYS A 104 -14.55 7.68 3.33
CA LYS A 104 -15.06 6.35 3.61
C LYS A 104 -16.37 6.42 4.38
N GLU A 105 -16.51 7.42 5.25
CA GLU A 105 -17.71 7.68 6.03
C GLU A 105 -18.79 8.42 5.24
N ASN A 106 -18.41 9.21 4.24
CA ASN A 106 -19.32 10.04 3.44
C ASN A 106 -19.14 9.81 1.92
N PRO A 107 -19.46 8.63 1.37
CA PRO A 107 -19.05 8.26 0.00
C PRO A 107 -19.63 9.16 -1.09
N GLN A 108 -20.80 9.76 -0.84
CA GLN A 108 -21.58 10.56 -1.79
C GLN A 108 -21.32 12.07 -1.66
N ILE A 109 -20.34 12.48 -0.85
CA ILE A 109 -20.10 13.91 -0.61
C ILE A 109 -19.58 14.60 -1.87
N HIS A 110 -20.03 15.83 -2.12
CA HIS A 110 -19.55 16.63 -3.23
C HIS A 110 -18.46 17.60 -2.80
N MET A 111 -17.68 18.09 -3.78
CA MET A 111 -16.61 19.05 -3.54
C MET A 111 -17.10 20.33 -2.85
N HIS A 112 -18.32 20.76 -3.16
CA HIS A 112 -18.91 21.93 -2.53
C HIS A 112 -19.05 21.74 -1.01
N ASP A 113 -19.56 20.59 -0.57
CA ASP A 113 -19.75 20.28 0.85
C ASP A 113 -18.39 20.14 1.56
N LEU A 114 -17.39 19.57 0.89
CA LEU A 114 -16.01 19.51 1.40
C LEU A 114 -15.42 20.90 1.61
N LEU A 115 -15.69 21.84 0.71
CA LEU A 115 -15.20 23.21 0.80
C LEU A 115 -15.90 24.01 1.90
N GLU A 116 -17.19 23.77 2.13
CA GLU A 116 -17.91 24.36 3.26
C GLU A 116 -17.29 23.91 4.59
N LEU A 117 -17.02 22.62 4.75
CA LEU A 117 -16.37 22.07 5.95
C LEU A 117 -14.93 22.58 6.13
N ALA A 118 -14.18 22.75 5.05
CA ALA A 118 -12.83 23.32 5.10
C ALA A 118 -12.82 24.81 5.48
N GLY A 119 -13.84 25.55 5.02
CA GLY A 119 -14.04 26.96 5.39
C GLY A 119 -14.20 27.17 6.89
N GLU A 120 -14.76 26.20 7.62
CA GLU A 120 -14.90 26.23 9.08
C GLU A 120 -13.60 25.88 9.83
N SER A 121 -12.69 25.15 9.20
CA SER A 121 -11.41 24.70 9.78
C SER A 121 -10.21 25.56 9.38
N GLY A 122 -10.41 26.53 8.48
CA GLY A 122 -9.35 27.41 7.97
C GLY A 122 -8.46 26.77 6.90
N GLU A 123 -8.85 25.60 6.39
CA GLU A 123 -8.22 25.00 5.21
C GLU A 123 -8.75 25.65 3.93
N ASP A 124 -7.88 25.83 2.94
CA ASP A 124 -8.25 26.38 1.64
C ASP A 124 -8.54 25.29 0.60
N GLU A 125 -9.28 25.64 -0.45
CA GLU A 125 -9.57 24.76 -1.58
C GLU A 125 -8.30 24.13 -2.17
N HIS A 126 -7.20 24.89 -2.14
CA HIS A 126 -5.91 24.43 -2.64
C HIS A 126 -5.39 23.21 -1.85
N SER A 127 -5.50 23.23 -0.53
CA SER A 127 -5.09 22.13 0.35
C SER A 127 -5.92 20.87 0.11
N ILE A 128 -7.24 21.00 -0.03
CA ILE A 128 -8.12 19.85 -0.35
C ILE A 128 -7.78 19.25 -1.71
N ARG A 129 -7.62 20.10 -2.74
CA ARG A 129 -7.26 19.62 -4.08
C ARG A 129 -5.91 18.93 -4.09
N LYS A 130 -4.94 19.44 -3.33
CA LYS A 130 -3.64 18.80 -3.16
C LYS A 130 -3.78 17.42 -2.51
N ALA A 131 -4.54 17.31 -1.42
CA ALA A 131 -4.82 16.05 -0.74
C ALA A 131 -5.50 15.03 -1.67
N LEU A 132 -6.50 15.45 -2.45
CA LEU A 132 -7.17 14.60 -3.45
C LEU A 132 -6.21 14.12 -4.54
N ARG A 133 -5.29 14.97 -5.01
CA ARG A 133 -4.26 14.57 -5.97
C ARG A 133 -3.30 13.55 -5.37
N GLU A 134 -2.88 13.70 -4.12
CA GLU A 134 -2.06 12.70 -3.41
C GLU A 134 -2.78 11.35 -3.34
N LEU A 135 -4.05 11.35 -2.93
CA LEU A 135 -4.88 10.14 -2.90
C LEU A 135 -5.01 9.49 -4.28
N SER A 136 -5.21 10.29 -5.33
CA SER A 136 -5.26 9.79 -6.71
C SER A 136 -3.93 9.19 -7.15
N GLN A 137 -2.81 9.89 -6.87
CA GLN A 137 -1.46 9.47 -7.26
C GLN A 137 -1.08 8.11 -6.66
N TYR A 138 -1.47 7.84 -5.42
CA TYR A 138 -1.19 6.57 -4.74
C TYR A 138 -2.32 5.54 -4.86
N GLY A 139 -3.28 5.79 -5.74
CA GLY A 139 -4.35 4.86 -6.13
C GLY A 139 -5.48 4.70 -5.11
N TYR A 140 -5.54 5.53 -4.07
CA TYR A 140 -6.58 5.46 -3.04
C TYR A 140 -7.97 5.78 -3.59
N LEU A 141 -8.07 6.59 -4.66
CA LEU A 141 -9.34 6.92 -5.30
C LEU A 141 -9.82 5.89 -6.34
N GLU A 142 -9.08 4.79 -6.58
CA GLU A 142 -9.50 3.73 -7.50
C GLU A 142 -10.82 3.07 -7.08
N GLU A 143 -11.08 3.05 -5.77
CA GLU A 143 -12.28 2.45 -5.17
C GLU A 143 -13.41 3.47 -4.97
N TYR A 144 -13.16 4.76 -5.27
CA TYR A 144 -14.08 5.88 -5.08
C TYR A 144 -14.18 6.71 -6.37
N PRO A 145 -14.89 6.22 -7.41
CA PRO A 145 -14.90 6.85 -8.72
C PRO A 145 -15.46 8.28 -8.74
N GLU A 146 -16.41 8.59 -7.85
CA GLU A 146 -16.98 9.95 -7.69
C GLU A 146 -15.90 10.97 -7.28
N TRP A 147 -14.93 10.53 -6.47
CA TRP A 147 -13.86 11.35 -5.91
C TRP A 147 -12.73 11.56 -6.91
N ARG A 148 -12.54 10.58 -7.79
CA ARG A 148 -11.62 10.69 -8.91
C ARG A 148 -12.01 11.82 -9.87
N GLN A 149 -13.31 12.10 -10.01
CA GLN A 149 -13.77 13.22 -10.84
C GLN A 149 -13.41 14.57 -10.22
N ILE A 150 -13.40 14.65 -8.88
CA ILE A 150 -13.12 15.86 -8.11
C ILE A 150 -11.61 16.16 -8.05
N ALA A 151 -10.77 15.12 -8.12
CA ALA A 151 -9.31 15.23 -8.01
C ALA A 151 -8.61 15.82 -9.27
N ASN A 152 -9.31 15.94 -10.41
CA ASN A 152 -8.78 16.47 -11.67
C ASN A 152 -8.93 17.99 -11.81
#